data_AF-A0A1A3SDH7-F1
#
_entry.id   AF-A0A1A3SDH7-F1
#
_cell.length_a   1.000
_cell.length_b   1.000
_cell.length_c   1.000
_cell.angle_alpha   90.00
_cell.angle_beta   90.00
_cell.angle_gamma   90.00
#
_symmetry.space_group_name_H-M   'P 1'
#
loop_
_entity.id
_entity.type
_entity.pdbx_description
1 polymer ?
#
loop_
_entity_poly.entity_id
_entity_poly.type
_entity_poly.pdbx_seq_one_letter_code
_entity_poly.pdbx_strand_id
1 'polypeptide(L)' 'MVNLVKFLSSPAAAEVNGQVFIVYGPQVTLVAAPTAERKFVADGAAWEPGQLSSTLQDYFAGRDPEHNFSAGALMEQ' A
#
# COMPACT_ATOMS: atom_id res chain seq x y z
N MET A 1 -0.69 -24.76 3.65
CA MET A 1 -1.52 -23.59 4.05
C MET A 1 -1.83 -23.53 5.57
N VAL A 2 -2.06 -24.65 6.27
CA VAL A 2 -2.50 -24.61 7.69
C VAL A 2 -1.45 -24.24 8.74
N ASN A 3 -0.16 -24.18 8.40
CA ASN A 3 0.90 -23.94 9.40
C ASN A 3 0.91 -22.51 9.94
N LEU A 4 0.73 -21.49 9.08
CA LEU A 4 0.67 -20.11 9.55
C LEU A 4 -0.56 -19.89 10.43
N VAL A 5 -1.73 -20.39 10.00
CA VAL A 5 -2.97 -20.27 10.79
C VAL A 5 -2.82 -20.92 12.17
N LYS A 6 -2.19 -22.10 12.25
CA LYS A 6 -1.89 -22.76 13.53
C LYS A 6 -0.94 -21.96 14.41
N PHE A 7 0.08 -21.33 13.83
CA PHE A 7 0.97 -20.44 14.55
C PHE A 7 0.22 -19.23 15.11
N LEU A 8 -0.56 -18.53 14.27
CA LEU A 8 -1.34 -17.35 14.65
C LEU A 8 -2.43 -17.65 15.69
N SER A 9 -2.94 -18.88 15.75
CA SER A 9 -3.88 -19.32 16.78
C SER A 9 -3.22 -19.79 18.08
N SER A 10 -1.89 -19.77 18.18
CA SER A 10 -1.16 -20.27 19.34
C SER A 10 -0.63 -19.14 20.22
N PRO A 11 -0.28 -19.41 21.50
CA PRO A 11 0.36 -18.42 22.36
C PRO A 11 1.67 -17.86 21.80
N ALA A 12 2.34 -18.58 20.88
CA ALA A 12 3.58 -18.12 20.26
C ALA A 12 3.38 -16.88 19.38
N ALA A 13 2.15 -16.58 18.96
CA ALA A 13 1.80 -15.40 18.19
C ALA A 13 1.31 -14.22 19.06
N ALA A 14 1.56 -14.24 20.38
CA ALA A 14 1.12 -13.18 21.30
C ALA A 14 1.51 -11.76 20.84
N GLU A 15 2.68 -11.62 20.23
CA GLU A 15 3.21 -10.34 19.75
C GLU A 15 2.84 -10.02 18.29
N VAL A 16 2.12 -10.92 17.59
CA VAL A 16 1.72 -10.73 16.18
C VAL A 16 0.30 -10.19 16.12
N ASN A 17 0.17 -8.87 16.03
CA ASN A 17 -1.13 -8.20 16.04
C ASN A 17 -1.29 -7.18 14.91
N GLY A 18 -2.49 -7.10 14.33
CA GLY A 18 -2.85 -6.14 13.28
C GLY A 18 -2.08 -6.28 11.96
N GLN A 19 -1.45 -7.44 11.74
CA GLN A 19 -0.64 -7.70 10.54
C GLN A 19 -1.45 -8.42 9.47
N VAL A 20 -1.08 -8.21 8.20
CA VAL A 20 -1.63 -8.92 7.04
C VAL A 20 -0.54 -9.76 6.41
N PHE A 21 -0.85 -11.02 6.13
CA PHE A 21 0.06 -11.97 5.48
C PHE A 21 -0.54 -12.52 4.20
N ILE A 22 0.24 -12.56 3.12
CA ILE A 22 -0.09 -13.29 1.89
C ILE A 22 0.59 -14.65 1.97
N VAL A 23 -0.16 -15.73 1.69
CA VAL A 23 0.34 -17.11 1.80
C VAL A 23 0.01 -17.90 0.55
N TYR A 24 1.05 -18.35 -0.14
CA TYR A 24 0.93 -19.24 -1.30
C TYR A 24 2.06 -20.28 -1.27
N GLY A 25 1.72 -21.56 -1.42
CA GLY A 25 2.69 -22.65 -1.33
C GLY A 25 3.48 -22.65 -0.01
N PRO A 26 4.83 -22.63 -0.05
CA PRO A 26 5.70 -22.53 1.12
C PRO A 26 5.99 -21.09 1.58
N GLN A 27 5.54 -20.07 0.85
CA GLN A 27 5.86 -18.67 1.12
C GLN A 27 4.86 -18.01 2.07
N VAL A 28 5.38 -17.13 2.94
CA VAL A 28 4.60 -16.26 3.82
C VAL A 28 5.18 -14.86 3.72
N THR A 29 4.41 -13.93 3.16
CA THR A 29 4.83 -12.54 2.93
C THR A 29 4.09 -11.63 3.89
N LEU A 30 4.82 -10.84 4.67
CA LEU A 30 4.25 -9.79 5.52
C LEU A 30 3.99 -8.54 4.68
N VAL A 31 2.77 -8.01 4.72
CA VAL A 31 2.39 -6.80 3.99
C VAL A 31 2.70 -5.57 4.83
N ALA A 32 3.54 -4.67 4.30
CA ALA A 32 3.78 -3.37 4.92
C ALA A 32 2.55 -2.47 4.80
N ALA A 33 2.39 -1.54 5.76
CA ALA A 33 1.33 -0.55 5.69
C ALA A 33 1.49 0.36 4.45
N PRO A 34 0.39 0.81 3.83
CA PRO A 34 0.46 1.82 2.78
C PRO A 34 1.16 3.09 3.26
N THR A 35 1.96 3.69 2.39
CA THR A 35 2.62 4.98 2.65
C THR A 35 2.03 6.05 1.75
N ALA A 36 2.06 7.30 2.21
CA ALA A 36 1.64 8.42 1.38
C ALA A 36 2.74 8.71 0.35
N GLU A 37 2.47 8.40 -0.92
CA GLU A 37 3.41 8.66 -2.01
C GLU A 37 3.67 10.17 -2.19
N ARG A 38 2.61 10.96 -2.20
CA ARG A 38 2.67 12.41 -2.39
C ARG A 38 1.58 13.12 -1.62
N LYS A 39 1.94 14.23 -0.99
CA LYS A 39 0.98 15.19 -0.42
C LYS A 39 1.00 16.45 -1.27
N PHE A 40 -0.16 16.81 -1.80
CA PHE A 40 -0.34 18.08 -2.48
C PHE A 40 -0.86 19.11 -1.46
N VAL A 41 -0.27 20.29 -1.44
CA VAL A 41 -0.64 21.39 -0.54
C VAL A 41 -0.93 22.62 -1.39
N ALA A 42 -2.06 23.29 -1.14
CA ALA A 42 -2.41 24.53 -1.82
C ALA A 42 -1.49 25.66 -1.33
N ASP A 43 -1.24 26.66 -2.17
CA ASP A 43 -0.44 27.83 -1.78
C ASP A 43 -1.23 28.78 -0.85
N GLY A 44 -2.57 28.71 -0.90
CA GLY A 44 -3.49 29.46 -0.06
C GLY A 44 -4.21 28.61 0.99
N ALA A 45 -5.23 29.20 1.62
CA ALA A 45 -6.03 28.50 2.65
C ALA A 45 -6.85 27.34 2.09
N ALA A 46 -7.12 27.32 0.78
CA ALA A 46 -7.84 26.28 0.08
C ALA A 46 -7.31 26.14 -1.36
N TRP A 47 -7.62 25.00 -1.98
CA TRP A 47 -7.33 24.76 -3.39
C TRP A 47 -8.26 25.57 -4.27
N GLU A 48 -7.67 26.35 -5.19
CA GLU A 48 -8.41 26.86 -6.34
C GLU A 48 -8.55 25.74 -7.39
N PRO A 49 -9.73 25.55 -8.02
CA PRO A 49 -9.96 24.43 -8.93
C PRO A 49 -8.95 24.33 -10.09
N GLY A 50 -8.56 25.47 -10.66
CA GLY A 50 -7.56 25.52 -11.73
C GLY A 50 -6.16 25.13 -11.26
N GLN A 51 -5.78 25.57 -10.06
CA GLN A 51 -4.50 25.25 -9.43
C GLN A 51 -4.40 23.75 -9.13
N LEU A 52 -5.44 23.16 -8.54
CA LEU A 52 -5.50 21.73 -8.25
C LEU A 52 -5.41 20.90 -9.54
N SER A 53 -6.20 21.29 -10.55
CA SER A 53 -6.22 20.59 -11.85
C SER A 53 -4.83 20.59 -12.50
N SER A 54 -4.18 21.76 -12.61
CA SER A 54 -2.83 21.85 -13.18
C SER A 54 -1.84 21.01 -12.39
N THR A 55 -1.84 21.13 -11.05
CA THR A 55 -0.90 20.40 -10.18
C THR A 55 -1.00 18.89 -10.37
N LEU A 56 -2.22 18.36 -10.43
CA LEU A 56 -2.43 16.92 -10.62
C LEU A 56 -2.10 16.49 -12.05
N GLN A 57 -2.48 17.27 -13.06
CA GLN A 57 -2.13 16.96 -14.46
C GLN A 57 -0.62 16.91 -14.64
N ASP A 58 0.11 17.89 -14.10
CA ASP A 58 1.58 17.94 -14.18
C ASP A 58 2.23 16.77 -13.45
N TYR A 59 1.71 16.39 -12.28
CA TYR A 59 2.23 15.24 -11.52
C TYR A 59 2.01 13.90 -12.21
N PHE A 60 0.84 13.72 -12.84
CA PHE A 60 0.48 12.46 -13.50
C PHE A 60 0.91 12.41 -14.97
N ALA A 61 1.39 13.52 -15.54
CA ALA A 61 1.88 13.56 -16.92
C ALA A 61 3.04 12.58 -17.11
N GLY A 62 2.90 11.68 -18.09
CA GLY A 62 3.92 10.68 -18.43
C GLY A 62 4.15 9.60 -17.35
N ARG A 63 3.27 9.50 -16.35
CA ARG A 63 3.36 8.47 -15.32
C ARG A 63 3.15 7.08 -15.91
N ASP A 64 3.90 6.12 -15.39
CA ASP A 64 3.69 4.69 -15.65
C ASP A 64 2.25 4.25 -15.25
N PRO A 65 1.45 3.72 -16.19
CA PRO A 65 0.10 3.22 -15.89
C PRO A 65 0.05 2.13 -14.82
N GLU A 66 1.12 1.34 -14.67
CA GLU A 66 1.20 0.27 -13.67
C GLU A 66 1.53 0.81 -12.28
N HIS A 67 2.06 2.04 -12.18
CA HIS A 67 2.37 2.69 -10.91
C HIS A 67 1.12 3.34 -10.30
N ASN A 68 0.26 2.49 -9.74
CA ASN A 68 -1.01 2.85 -9.10
C ASN A 68 -1.14 2.18 -7.71
N PHE A 69 -2.31 2.28 -7.08
CA PHE A 69 -2.54 1.74 -5.73
C PHE A 69 -2.59 0.20 -5.68
N SER A 70 -2.66 -0.49 -6.82
CA SER A 70 -2.67 -1.94 -6.87
C SER A 70 -1.37 -2.50 -6.29
N ALA A 71 -1.51 -3.44 -5.35
CA ALA A 71 -0.36 -4.11 -4.74
C ALA A 71 0.09 -5.34 -5.56
N GLY A 72 0.04 -5.26 -6.89
CA GLY A 72 0.35 -6.37 -7.81
C GLY A 72 1.75 -6.96 -7.59
N ALA A 73 2.73 -6.10 -7.34
CA ALA A 73 4.11 -6.49 -7.07
C ALA A 73 4.28 -7.40 -5.83
N LEU A 74 3.32 -7.41 -4.89
CA LEU A 74 3.37 -8.33 -3.74
C LEU A 74 3.13 -9.80 -4.13
N MET A 75 2.57 -10.05 -5.32
CA MET A 75 2.29 -11.38 -5.85
C MET A 75 3.37 -11.88 -6.84
N GLU A 76 4.30 -11.01 -7.24
CA GLU A 76 5.34 -11.31 -8.24
C GLU A 76 6.70 -11.69 -7.62
N GLN A 77 6.79 -11.75 -6.28
CA GLN A 77 7.97 -12.14 -5.51
C GLN A 77 7.88 -13.59 -5.00
#